data_AF-A0A8T4IYP5-F1
#
_entry.id   AF-A0A8T4IYP5-F1
#
_cell.length_a   1.000
_cell.length_b   1.000
_cell.length_c   1.000
_cell.angle_alpha   90.00
_cell.angle_beta   90.00
_cell.angle_gamma   90.00
#
_symmetry.space_group_name_H-M   'P 1'
#
loop_
_entity.id
_entity.type
_entity.pdbx_description
1 polymer ?
#
loop_
_entity_poly.entity_id
_entity_poly.type
_entity_poly.pdbx_seq_one_letter_code
_entity_poly.pdbx_strand_id
1 'polypeptide(L)' 'RAGADRRPLPDARVTLVDAAGNVVATSTTGEDGAYAFTDLDSGDYSVIASGYPPVANALNVDGSGVDGYDIELHHPDE' A
#
# COMPACT_ATOMS: atom_id res chain seq x y z
N ARG A 1 -13.70 13.78 -4.33
CA ARG A 1 -14.09 12.44 -4.85
C ARG A 1 -12.82 11.61 -4.84
N ALA A 2 -12.79 10.56 -4.03
CA ALA A 2 -11.61 9.72 -3.85
C ALA A 2 -11.35 8.91 -5.12
N GLY A 3 -10.26 9.25 -5.79
CA GLY A 3 -9.64 8.49 -6.86
C GLY A 3 -8.17 8.86 -6.79
N ALA A 4 -7.53 8.49 -5.67
CA ALA A 4 -6.08 8.37 -5.66
C ALA A 4 -5.79 7.27 -6.65
N ASP A 5 -5.03 7.60 -7.68
CA ASP A 5 -4.61 6.62 -8.62
C ASP A 5 -3.79 5.55 -7.85
N ARG A 6 -3.93 4.31 -8.33
CA ARG A 6 -3.56 3.12 -7.56
C ARG A 6 -2.47 2.40 -8.31
N ARG A 7 -1.28 2.97 -8.30
CA ARG A 7 -0.13 2.34 -8.92
C ARG A 7 0.07 0.91 -8.40
N PRO A 8 0.31 -0.06 -9.30
CA PRO A 8 0.75 -1.38 -8.94
C PRO A 8 1.92 -1.33 -7.95
N LEU A 9 1.83 -2.16 -6.92
CA LEU A 9 2.91 -2.35 -5.97
C LEU A 9 3.53 -3.73 -6.20
N PRO A 10 4.49 -3.87 -7.13
CA PRO A 10 5.16 -5.14 -7.35
C PRO A 10 6.15 -5.46 -6.22
N ASP A 11 6.49 -6.75 -6.10
CA ASP A 11 7.48 -7.27 -5.15
C ASP A 11 7.23 -6.98 -3.66
N ALA A 12 6.03 -6.52 -3.29
CA ALA A 12 5.62 -6.40 -1.90
C ALA A 12 5.36 -7.78 -1.29
N ARG A 13 5.87 -7.98 -0.08
CA ARG A 13 5.54 -9.15 0.74
C ARG A 13 4.18 -8.94 1.39
N VAL A 14 3.23 -9.79 1.05
CA VAL A 14 1.87 -9.81 1.59
C VAL A 14 1.74 -10.93 2.61
N THR A 15 1.25 -10.61 3.81
CA THR A 15 1.00 -11.55 4.90
C THR A 15 -0.48 -11.55 5.25
N LEU A 16 -1.09 -12.73 5.30
CA LEU A 16 -2.46 -12.93 5.75
C LEU A 16 -2.44 -13.41 7.20
N VAL A 17 -3.22 -12.74 8.04
CA VAL A 17 -3.28 -12.98 9.49
C VAL A 17 -4.72 -13.25 9.89
N ASP A 18 -4.98 -14.29 10.69
CA ASP A 18 -6.31 -14.58 11.22
C ASP A 18 -6.71 -13.64 12.38
N ALA A 19 -7.96 -13.73 12.83
CA ALA A 19 -8.49 -12.93 13.94
C ALA A 19 -7.74 -13.15 15.28
N ALA A 20 -7.03 -14.27 15.44
CA ALA A 20 -6.23 -14.57 16.62
C ALA A 20 -4.80 -14.01 16.52
N GLY A 21 -4.43 -13.41 15.39
CA GLY A 21 -3.11 -12.84 15.15
C GLY A 21 -2.10 -13.84 14.57
N ASN A 22 -2.53 -15.04 14.17
CA ASN A 22 -1.64 -16.03 13.57
C ASN A 22 -1.47 -15.76 12.08
N VAL A 23 -0.23 -15.88 11.60
CA VAL A 23 0.06 -15.85 10.15
C VAL A 23 -0.44 -17.14 9.53
N VAL A 24 -1.38 -17.03 8.59
CA VAL A 24 -1.97 -18.18 7.89
C VAL A 24 -1.34 -18.40 6.52
N ALA A 25 -0.88 -17.33 5.85
CA ALA A 25 -0.23 -17.42 4.55
C ALA A 25 0.64 -16.20 4.24
N THR A 26 1.58 -16.37 3.32
CA THR A 26 2.38 -15.27 2.76
C THR A 26 2.47 -15.39 1.25
N SER A 27 2.43 -14.27 0.55
CA SER A 27 2.59 -14.19 -0.90
C SER A 27 3.43 -12.95 -1.27
N THR A 28 3.80 -12.86 -2.54
CA THR A 28 4.45 -11.68 -3.12
C THR A 28 3.57 -11.17 -4.26
N THR A 29 3.37 -9.86 -4.33
CA THR A 29 2.63 -9.21 -5.41
C THR A 29 3.36 -9.33 -6.75
N GLY A 30 2.61 -9.60 -7.83
CA GLY A 30 3.13 -9.58 -9.20
C GLY A 30 3.41 -8.17 -9.73
N GLU A 31 3.87 -8.07 -10.98
CA GLU A 31 4.21 -6.80 -11.64
C GLU A 31 3.04 -5.81 -11.70
N ASP A 32 1.81 -6.32 -11.75
CA ASP A 32 0.55 -5.57 -11.72
C ASP A 32 0.01 -5.33 -10.30
N GLY A 33 0.78 -5.70 -9.27
CA GLY A 33 0.39 -5.61 -7.87
C GLY A 33 -0.56 -6.72 -7.41
N ALA A 34 -0.92 -7.67 -8.28
CA ALA A 34 -1.87 -8.71 -7.95
C ALA A 34 -1.26 -9.74 -6.99
N TYR A 35 -2.08 -10.22 -6.05
CA TYR A 35 -1.80 -11.36 -5.19
C TYR A 35 -3.11 -12.10 -4.91
N ALA A 36 -3.03 -13.38 -4.56
CA ALA A 36 -4.20 -14.17 -4.20
C ALA A 36 -3.88 -15.15 -3.06
N PHE A 37 -4.86 -15.35 -2.20
CA PHE A 37 -4.94 -16.46 -1.26
C PHE A 37 -6.20 -17.24 -1.59
N THR A 38 -6.07 -18.56 -1.75
CA THR A 38 -7.18 -19.47 -2.09
C THR A 38 -7.39 -20.44 -0.94
N ASP A 39 -8.55 -21.09 -0.91
CA ASP A 39 -8.86 -22.14 0.07
C ASP A 39 -8.83 -21.64 1.53
N LEU A 40 -9.42 -20.47 1.76
CA LEU A 40 -9.57 -19.91 3.10
C LEU A 40 -10.88 -20.36 3.72
N ASP A 41 -10.81 -20.77 4.98
CA ASP A 41 -11.99 -20.97 5.81
C ASP A 41 -12.78 -19.66 5.99
N SER A 42 -14.05 -19.78 6.37
CA SER A 42 -14.86 -18.61 6.71
C SER A 42 -14.35 -17.98 8.02
N GLY A 43 -13.99 -16.70 7.97
CA GLY A 43 -13.53 -15.97 9.13
C GLY A 43 -13.02 -14.57 8.79
N ASP A 44 -12.59 -13.86 9.84
CA ASP A 44 -11.98 -12.54 9.71
C ASP A 44 -10.47 -12.68 9.52
N TYR A 45 -9.95 -11.94 8.54
CA TYR A 45 -8.53 -11.90 8.24
C TYR A 45 -8.06 -10.46 8.01
N SER A 46 -6.82 -10.20 8.38
CA SER A 46 -6.10 -8.96 8.07
C SER A 46 -5.00 -9.23 7.05
N VAL A 47 -4.82 -8.30 6.12
CA VAL A 47 -3.73 -8.35 5.13
C VAL A 47 -2.71 -7.25 5.45
N ILE A 48 -1.44 -7.64 5.49
CA ILE A 48 -0.32 -6.73 5.75
C ILE A 48 0.64 -6.79 4.56
N ALA A 49 0.84 -5.66 3.88
CA ALA A 49 1.90 -5.51 2.87
C ALA A 49 3.15 -4.90 3.51
N SER A 50 4.34 -5.38 3.13
CA SER A 50 5.62 -4.93 3.66
C SER A 50 6.75 -5.17 2.65
N GLY A 51 7.95 -4.66 2.93
CA GLY A 51 9.14 -4.96 2.13
C GLY A 51 9.19 -4.31 0.75
N TYR A 52 8.25 -3.40 0.45
CA TYR A 52 8.26 -2.61 -0.78
C TYR A 52 9.14 -1.35 -0.62
N PRO A 53 9.77 -0.85 -1.71
CA PRO A 53 10.58 0.36 -1.68
C PRO A 53 9.77 1.57 -1.21
N PRO A 54 10.37 2.51 -0.44
CA PRO A 54 9.71 3.77 -0.12
C PRO A 54 9.43 4.53 -1.41
N VAL A 55 8.18 4.95 -1.59
CA VAL A 55 7.76 5.76 -2.74
C VAL A 55 7.78 7.22 -2.32
N ALA A 56 8.63 8.03 -2.96
CA ALA A 56 8.76 9.45 -2.68
C ALA A 56 8.21 10.30 -3.84
N ASN A 57 7.40 11.31 -3.51
CA ASN A 57 7.03 12.37 -4.46
C ASN A 57 7.97 13.55 -4.26
N ALA A 58 8.50 14.08 -5.35
CA ALA A 58 9.14 15.39 -5.33
C ALA A 58 8.04 16.47 -5.32
N LEU A 59 7.95 17.23 -4.24
CA LEU A 59 7.12 18.44 -4.17
C LEU A 59 8.04 19.65 -4.42
N ASN A 60 7.78 20.42 -5.48
CA ASN A 60 8.42 21.72 -5.67
C ASN A 60 7.58 22.80 -4.98
N VAL A 61 8.18 23.55 -4.06
CA VAL A 61 7.55 24.68 -3.37
C VAL A 61 8.23 25.96 -3.84
N ASP A 62 7.67 26.60 -4.86
CA ASP A 62 8.15 27.91 -5.32
C ASP A 62 7.61 28.98 -4.37
N GLY A 63 8.52 29.51 -3.54
CA GLY A 63 8.16 30.33 -2.40
C GLY A 63 7.56 31.70 -2.73
N SER A 64 6.43 32.01 -2.08
CA SER A 64 6.25 33.31 -1.45
C SER A 64 5.39 33.19 -0.18
N GLY A 65 6.01 33.47 0.97
CA GLY A 65 5.32 33.98 2.16
C GLY A 65 4.35 33.04 2.88
N VAL A 66 4.87 32.42 3.95
CA VAL A 66 4.19 31.67 5.02
C VAL A 66 2.72 32.04 5.30
N ASP A 67 1.85 31.02 5.24
CA ASP A 67 0.94 30.63 6.31
C ASP A 67 0.58 29.15 6.05
N GLY A 68 1.12 28.22 6.86
CA GLY A 68 0.75 26.80 6.90
C GLY A 68 0.73 26.04 5.56
N TYR A 69 1.74 25.21 5.30
CA TYR A 69 1.63 24.20 4.24
C TYR A 69 1.01 22.93 4.83
N ASP A 70 -0.26 22.67 4.54
CA ASP A 70 -0.85 21.34 4.69
C ASP A 70 -0.21 20.42 3.64
N ILE A 71 0.66 19.52 4.09
CA ILE A 71 1.27 18.51 3.22
C ILE A 71 0.30 17.35 3.07
N GLU A 72 -0.39 17.27 1.94
CA GLU A 72 -1.04 16.04 1.52
C GLU A 72 -0.02 15.12 0.83
N LEU A 73 0.25 13.98 1.47
CA LEU A 73 1.00 12.89 0.87
C LEU A 73 0.06 12.16 -0.12
N HIS A 74 0.28 12.38 -1.41
CA HIS A 74 -0.36 11.57 -2.46
C HIS A 74 0.57 10.45 -2.87
N HIS A 75 0.06 9.27 -3.21
CA HIS A 75 0.87 8.28 -3.93
C HIS A 75 1.11 8.87 -5.32
N PRO A 76 2.35 8.92 -5.85
CA PRO A 76 2.48 9.26 -7.26
C PRO A 76 1.76 8.16 -8.04
N ASP A 77 1.27 8.47 -9.22
CA ASP A 77 0.72 7.50 -10.13
C ASP A 77 1.36 7.62 -11.49
N GLU A 78 1.53 6.47 -12.11
CA GLU A 78 1.68 6.29 -13.53
C GLU A 78 0.93 4.99 -13.88
#